data_AF-A0A1C4TNM1-F1
#
_entry.id   AF-A0A1C4TNM1-F1
#
_cell.length_a   1.000
_cell.length_b   1.000
_cell.length_c   1.000
_cell.angle_alpha   90.00
_cell.angle_beta   90.00
_cell.angle_gamma   90.00
#
_symmetry.space_group_name_H-M   'P 1'
#
loop_
_entity.id
_entity.type
_entity.pdbx_description
1 polymer ?
#
loop_
_entity_poly.entity_id
_entity_poly.type
_entity_poly.pdbx_seq_one_letter_code
_entity_poly.pdbx_strand_id
1 'polypeptide(L)'
;MEYLPLANKVQEGDLTVPPITAEGKHVVVIGGGDTGADCVGTAHRQGAASVTQLEIMPKPGEDRNANQPWPTFPMLYKVTSAHEEGGERVYSVSTTHFEGDEDGNVQALHLVEVEFKDGKLEQKPGTERRIPAQLVTLAMGFTGTDQSNGLVQQFGLELDQRGNVARDESYATNVDGVFVAGDAGRGQSLIVWAIAEGRSAARGVDRFLTGTSALPAPIRPTDRSLLV
;
A
#
# COMPACT_ATOMS: atom_id res chain seq x y z
N MET A 1 7.75 -1.36 4.94
CA MET A 1 8.55 -0.52 4.01
C MET A 1 9.33 0.51 4.83
N GLU A 2 10.64 0.63 4.60
CA GLU A 2 11.52 1.50 5.41
C GLU A 2 11.69 2.91 4.81
N TYR A 3 11.59 3.05 3.49
CA TYR A 3 11.86 4.32 2.79
C TYR A 3 10.99 5.49 3.26
N LEU A 4 9.66 5.36 3.18
CA LEU A 4 8.73 6.46 3.53
C LEU A 4 8.74 6.82 5.03
N PRO A 5 8.68 5.87 5.99
CA PRO A 5 8.70 6.22 7.40
C PRO A 5 9.98 6.94 7.82
N LEU A 6 11.13 6.55 7.25
CA LEU A 6 12.40 7.21 7.54
C LEU A 6 12.45 8.64 6.98
N ALA A 7 11.85 8.89 5.81
CA ALA A 7 11.72 10.24 5.28
C ALA A 7 10.84 11.12 6.19
N ASN A 8 9.73 10.60 6.71
CA ASN A 8 8.87 11.34 7.65
C ASN A 8 9.61 11.69 8.94
N LYS A 9 10.39 10.76 9.50
CA LYS A 9 11.21 11.01 10.69
C LYS A 9 12.21 12.16 10.49
N VAL A 10 12.71 12.36 9.27
CA VAL A 10 13.57 13.53 8.98
C VAL A 10 12.77 14.82 9.00
N GLN A 11 11.57 14.83 8.43
CA GLN A 11 10.70 16.01 8.41
C GLN A 11 10.24 16.42 9.82
N GLU A 12 9.98 15.44 10.69
CA GLU A 12 9.61 15.68 12.10
C GLU A 12 10.82 16.00 13.00
N GLY A 13 12.05 15.90 12.48
CA GLY A 13 13.28 16.21 13.21
C GLY A 13 13.83 15.08 14.09
N ASP A 14 13.26 13.87 14.02
CA ASP A 14 13.79 12.67 14.69
C ASP A 14 15.14 12.23 14.09
N LEU A 15 15.35 12.51 12.80
CA LEU A 15 16.58 12.22 12.07
C LEU A 15 17.05 13.48 11.34
N THR A 16 18.36 13.67 11.24
CA THR A 16 18.93 14.78 10.46
C THR A 16 18.96 14.49 8.97
N VAL A 17 19.20 13.21 8.60
CA VAL A 17 19.30 12.74 7.22
C VAL A 17 18.62 11.36 7.08
N PRO A 18 18.02 11.04 5.92
CA PRO A 18 17.39 9.75 5.72
C PRO A 18 18.47 8.66 5.50
N PRO A 19 18.44 7.54 6.23
CA PRO A 19 19.37 6.42 6.01
C PRO A 19 19.28 5.81 4.61
N ILE A 20 18.11 5.90 3.98
CA ILE A 20 17.87 5.49 2.60
C ILE A 20 17.56 6.75 1.80
N THR A 21 18.45 7.12 0.89
CA THR A 21 18.32 8.31 0.05
C THR A 21 18.21 7.96 -1.43
N ALA A 22 17.36 8.71 -2.14
CA ALA A 22 17.23 8.74 -3.58
C ALA A 22 18.16 9.75 -4.28
N GLU A 23 18.88 10.59 -3.53
CA GLU A 23 19.74 11.65 -4.07
C GLU A 23 20.70 11.12 -5.14
N GLY A 24 20.62 11.70 -6.35
CA GLY A 24 21.46 11.35 -7.48
C GLY A 24 21.24 9.94 -8.07
N LYS A 25 20.23 9.18 -7.62
CA LYS A 25 19.96 7.81 -8.07
C LYS A 25 18.86 7.73 -9.12
N HIS A 26 18.92 6.71 -9.97
CA HIS A 26 17.78 6.25 -10.76
C HIS A 26 16.88 5.40 -9.86
N VAL A 27 15.69 5.92 -9.55
CA VAL A 27 14.73 5.28 -8.64
C VAL A 27 13.66 4.56 -9.44
N VAL A 28 13.39 3.31 -9.09
CA VAL A 28 12.28 2.53 -9.64
C VAL A 28 11.26 2.20 -8.55
N VAL A 29 10.01 2.58 -8.76
CA VAL A 29 8.90 2.30 -7.84
C VAL A 29 8.02 1.20 -8.44
N ILE A 30 7.97 0.03 -7.82
CA ILE A 30 7.13 -1.08 -8.27
C ILE A 30 5.78 -1.01 -7.56
N GLY A 31 4.73 -0.62 -8.29
CA GLY A 31 3.36 -0.47 -7.80
C GLY A 31 2.77 0.92 -8.09
N GLY A 32 1.57 0.96 -8.70
CA GLY A 32 0.88 2.19 -9.11
C GLY A 32 -0.11 2.78 -8.10
N GLY A 33 -0.20 2.23 -6.88
CA GLY A 33 -1.09 2.73 -5.83
C GLY A 33 -0.59 4.00 -5.12
N ASP A 34 -1.33 4.43 -4.10
CA ASP A 34 -1.03 5.67 -3.33
C ASP A 34 0.37 5.61 -2.68
N THR A 35 0.75 4.47 -2.07
CA THR A 35 2.12 4.27 -1.54
C THR A 35 3.20 4.44 -2.61
N GLY A 36 2.90 4.05 -3.86
CA GLY A 36 3.82 4.22 -4.98
C GLY A 36 3.96 5.71 -5.35
N ALA A 37 2.84 6.44 -5.41
CA ALA A 37 2.85 7.88 -5.63
C ALA A 37 3.63 8.63 -4.54
N ASP A 38 3.51 8.22 -3.27
CA ASP A 38 4.29 8.79 -2.16
C ASP A 38 5.79 8.52 -2.32
N CYS A 39 6.16 7.31 -2.79
CA CYS A 39 7.56 6.99 -3.09
C CYS A 39 8.11 7.86 -4.22
N VAL A 40 7.31 8.10 -5.28
CA VAL A 40 7.66 9.02 -6.38
C VAL A 40 7.90 10.43 -5.85
N GLY A 41 6.94 10.99 -5.10
CA GLY A 41 7.04 12.34 -4.55
C GLY A 41 8.21 12.52 -3.58
N THR A 42 8.50 11.49 -2.77
CA THR A 42 9.65 11.48 -1.86
C THR A 42 10.97 11.44 -2.63
N ALA A 43 11.07 10.60 -3.67
CA ALA A 43 12.27 10.50 -4.50
C ALA A 43 12.59 11.82 -5.23
N HIS A 44 11.57 12.50 -5.77
CA HIS A 44 11.73 13.82 -6.37
C HIS A 44 12.27 14.84 -5.36
N ARG A 45 11.68 14.89 -4.15
CA ARG A 45 12.10 15.82 -3.08
C ARG A 45 13.51 15.54 -2.54
N GLN A 46 13.98 14.30 -2.67
CA GLN A 46 15.34 13.91 -2.31
C GLN A 46 16.36 14.13 -3.44
N GLY A 47 15.94 14.63 -4.61
CA GLY A 47 16.87 14.93 -5.71
C GLY A 47 17.30 13.69 -6.51
N ALA A 48 16.38 12.76 -6.76
CA ALA A 48 16.62 11.63 -7.66
C ALA A 48 17.09 12.09 -9.07
N ALA A 49 18.01 11.33 -9.66
CA ALA A 49 18.44 11.56 -11.05
C ALA A 49 17.33 11.23 -12.06
N SER A 50 16.55 10.19 -11.77
CA SER A 50 15.29 9.90 -12.46
C SER A 50 14.36 9.08 -11.56
N VAL A 51 13.06 9.11 -11.85
CA VAL A 51 12.06 8.29 -11.16
C VAL A 51 11.19 7.61 -12.20
N THR A 52 11.10 6.27 -12.14
CA THR A 52 10.24 5.45 -12.98
C THR A 52 9.30 4.63 -12.12
N GLN A 53 7.99 4.80 -12.28
CA GLN A 53 6.97 4.00 -11.62
C GLN A 53 6.45 2.92 -12.57
N LEU A 54 6.41 1.69 -12.08
CA LEU A 54 5.97 0.52 -12.83
C LEU A 54 4.61 0.05 -12.33
N GLU A 55 3.71 -0.23 -13.25
CA GLU A 55 2.39 -0.81 -12.99
C GLU A 55 2.22 -2.06 -13.85
N ILE A 56 1.77 -3.15 -13.20
CA ILE A 56 1.54 -4.44 -13.86
C ILE A 56 0.23 -4.42 -14.65
N MET A 57 -0.73 -3.61 -14.21
CA MET A 57 -2.01 -3.43 -14.86
C MET A 57 -1.90 -2.50 -16.09
N PRO A 58 -2.82 -2.63 -17.06
CA PRO A 58 -2.95 -1.65 -18.14
C PRO A 58 -3.25 -0.25 -17.61
N LYS A 59 -2.84 0.77 -18.37
CA LYS A 59 -3.20 2.15 -18.07
C LYS A 59 -4.74 2.28 -18.00
N PRO A 60 -5.31 2.73 -16.87
CA PRO A 60 -6.75 2.93 -16.76
C PRO A 60 -7.27 3.98 -17.75
N GLY A 61 -8.57 3.96 -18.04
CA GLY A 61 -9.23 4.99 -18.85
C GLY A 61 -9.47 6.29 -18.07
N GLU A 62 -9.78 7.37 -18.78
CA GLU A 62 -10.09 8.68 -18.18
C GLU A 62 -11.55 8.76 -17.69
N ASP A 63 -12.46 8.03 -18.34
CA ASP A 63 -13.89 8.06 -18.07
C ASP A 63 -14.39 6.88 -17.23
N ARG A 64 -15.46 7.11 -16.46
CA ARG A 64 -16.14 6.06 -15.69
C ARG A 64 -16.77 5.06 -16.66
N ASN A 65 -16.37 3.80 -16.53
CA ASN A 65 -16.98 2.70 -17.27
C ASN A 65 -18.45 2.50 -16.84
N ALA A 66 -19.33 2.19 -17.79
CA ALA A 66 -20.72 1.84 -17.53
C ALA A 66 -20.88 0.65 -16.56
N ASN A 67 -19.90 -0.28 -16.57
CA ASN A 67 -19.83 -1.41 -15.65
C ASN A 67 -19.36 -1.02 -14.24
N GLN A 68 -19.12 0.27 -13.97
CA GLN A 68 -18.79 0.78 -12.64
C GLN A 68 -19.70 1.97 -12.34
N PRO A 69 -21.03 1.79 -12.17
CA PRO A 69 -21.98 2.88 -11.98
C PRO A 69 -21.88 3.48 -10.57
N TRP A 70 -22.31 4.74 -10.42
CA TRP A 70 -22.43 5.35 -9.09
C TRP A 70 -23.42 4.53 -8.24
N PRO A 71 -23.14 4.26 -6.95
CA PRO A 71 -22.09 4.82 -6.10
C PRO A 71 -20.79 4.02 -5.97
N THR A 72 -20.50 3.08 -6.88
CA THR A 72 -19.22 2.36 -6.85
C THR A 72 -18.04 3.27 -7.17
N PHE A 73 -16.86 2.94 -6.65
CA PHE A 73 -15.64 3.71 -6.87
C PHE A 73 -14.96 3.23 -8.17
N PRO A 74 -14.84 4.08 -9.19
CA PRO A 74 -14.38 3.66 -10.50
C PRO A 74 -12.85 3.60 -10.57
N MET A 75 -12.32 2.70 -11.39
CA MET A 75 -10.90 2.66 -11.73
C MET A 75 -10.62 3.65 -12.87
N LEU A 76 -10.18 4.84 -12.50
CA LEU A 76 -9.81 5.91 -13.44
C LEU A 76 -8.30 6.13 -13.45
N TYR A 77 -7.81 6.69 -14.55
CA TYR A 77 -6.44 7.17 -14.64
C TYR A 77 -6.28 8.36 -13.69
N LYS A 78 -5.58 8.12 -12.58
CA LYS A 78 -5.27 9.17 -11.61
C LYS A 78 -3.88 9.72 -11.86
N VAL A 79 -3.81 11.04 -11.87
CA VAL A 79 -2.58 11.82 -11.78
C VAL A 79 -2.64 12.49 -10.41
N THR A 80 -1.56 12.35 -9.63
CA THR A 80 -1.41 12.97 -8.31
C THR A 80 -0.35 14.05 -8.43
N SER A 81 -0.24 14.94 -7.45
CA SER A 81 0.80 15.98 -7.44
C SER A 81 2.21 15.42 -7.65
N ALA A 82 2.53 14.27 -7.04
CA ALA A 82 3.80 13.58 -7.23
C ALA A 82 4.07 13.18 -8.69
N HIS A 83 3.02 12.83 -9.45
CA HIS A 83 3.13 12.54 -10.88
C HIS A 83 3.26 13.81 -11.72
N GLU A 84 2.63 14.92 -11.30
CA GLU A 84 2.75 16.23 -11.97
C GLU A 84 4.17 16.83 -11.84
N GLU A 85 4.88 16.49 -10.76
CA GLU A 85 6.28 16.85 -10.54
C GLU A 85 7.25 16.16 -11.51
N GLY A 86 6.79 15.14 -12.24
CA GLY A 86 7.53 14.45 -13.30
C GLY A 86 7.81 12.99 -12.99
N GLY A 87 8.79 12.43 -13.71
CA GLY A 87 9.06 10.99 -13.74
C GLY A 87 8.29 10.27 -14.83
N GLU A 88 8.63 9.00 -15.02
CA GLU A 88 8.03 8.13 -16.03
C GLU A 88 7.06 7.15 -15.39
N ARG A 89 5.91 6.92 -16.04
CA ARG A 89 4.94 5.91 -15.62
C ARG A 89 4.81 4.86 -16.72
N VAL A 90 5.15 3.63 -16.39
CA VAL A 90 5.16 2.51 -17.32
C VAL A 90 4.10 1.51 -16.88
N TYR A 91 3.19 1.20 -17.79
CA TYR A 91 2.07 0.29 -17.57
C TYR A 91 2.30 -1.04 -18.26
N SER A 92 1.54 -2.06 -17.88
CA SER A 92 1.60 -3.39 -18.50
C SER A 92 3.02 -3.95 -18.52
N VAL A 93 3.75 -3.81 -17.40
CA VAL A 93 5.12 -4.33 -17.27
C VAL A 93 5.30 -5.16 -16.01
N SER A 94 6.08 -6.21 -16.13
CA SER A 94 6.54 -7.02 -14.99
C SER A 94 8.05 -6.94 -14.88
N THR A 95 8.52 -6.88 -13.64
CA THR A 95 9.94 -7.02 -13.31
C THR A 95 10.32 -8.50 -13.30
N THR A 96 11.41 -8.89 -13.95
CA THR A 96 11.85 -10.28 -14.00
C THR A 96 12.95 -10.56 -12.98
N HIS A 97 13.96 -9.69 -12.91
CA HIS A 97 15.05 -9.81 -11.94
C HIS A 97 15.78 -8.48 -11.71
N PHE A 98 16.49 -8.42 -10.58
CA PHE A 98 17.43 -7.37 -10.25
C PHE A 98 18.81 -7.71 -10.78
N GLU A 99 19.53 -6.71 -11.28
CA GLU A 99 20.95 -6.81 -11.62
C GLU A 99 21.76 -6.03 -10.61
N GLY A 100 22.72 -6.70 -9.98
CA GLY A 100 23.64 -6.10 -9.00
C GLY A 100 24.94 -5.62 -9.64
N ASP A 101 25.59 -4.64 -9.02
CA ASP A 101 26.98 -4.28 -9.28
C ASP A 101 27.96 -5.23 -8.58
N GLU A 102 29.26 -4.97 -8.71
CA GLU A 102 30.34 -5.79 -8.12
C GLU A 102 30.31 -5.79 -6.58
N ASP A 103 29.72 -4.76 -5.97
CA ASP A 103 29.59 -4.61 -4.51
C ASP A 103 28.29 -5.21 -3.96
N GLY A 104 27.45 -5.76 -4.84
CA GLY A 104 26.16 -6.38 -4.50
C GLY A 104 25.01 -5.39 -4.33
N ASN A 105 25.17 -4.13 -4.75
CA ASN A 105 24.08 -3.16 -4.78
C ASN A 105 23.30 -3.27 -6.08
N VAL A 106 22.01 -2.95 -6.08
CA VAL A 106 21.23 -2.89 -7.32
C VAL A 106 21.78 -1.79 -8.24
N GLN A 107 22.01 -2.13 -9.51
CA GLN A 107 22.40 -1.17 -10.54
C GLN A 107 21.39 -1.06 -11.70
N ALA A 108 20.59 -2.12 -11.92
CA ALA A 108 19.58 -2.14 -12.96
C ALA A 108 18.43 -3.11 -12.65
N LEU A 109 17.32 -2.89 -13.36
CA LEU A 109 16.14 -3.72 -13.30
C LEU A 109 15.78 -4.21 -14.70
N HIS A 110 15.42 -5.49 -14.79
CA HIS A 110 15.00 -6.12 -16.03
C HIS A 110 13.49 -6.25 -16.07
N LEU A 111 12.91 -5.79 -17.17
CA LEU A 111 11.47 -5.69 -17.39
C LEU A 111 11.07 -6.52 -18.60
N VAL A 112 9.80 -6.91 -18.62
CA VAL A 112 9.12 -7.47 -19.79
C VAL A 112 7.71 -6.89 -19.83
N GLU A 113 7.18 -6.59 -21.02
CA GLU A 113 5.77 -6.23 -21.14
C GLU A 113 4.89 -7.45 -20.84
N VAL A 114 3.73 -7.17 -20.26
CA VAL A 114 2.73 -8.18 -19.91
C VAL A 114 1.35 -7.77 -20.42
N GLU A 115 0.49 -8.76 -20.57
CA GLU A 115 -0.93 -8.54 -20.84
C GLU A 115 -1.79 -9.55 -20.09
N PHE A 116 -3.04 -9.18 -19.83
CA PHE A 116 -4.02 -10.12 -19.31
C PHE A 116 -4.75 -10.80 -20.48
N LYS A 117 -4.60 -12.12 -20.57
CA LYS A 117 -5.34 -12.99 -21.48
C LYS A 117 -6.10 -14.01 -20.65
N ASP A 118 -7.42 -14.09 -20.85
CA ASP A 118 -8.30 -15.02 -20.14
C ASP A 118 -8.11 -15.01 -18.59
N GLY A 119 -7.89 -13.82 -18.03
CA GLY A 119 -7.69 -13.61 -16.59
C GLY A 119 -6.30 -14.01 -16.08
N LYS A 120 -5.38 -14.41 -16.96
CA LYS A 120 -3.99 -14.72 -16.63
C LYS A 120 -3.06 -13.65 -17.15
N LEU A 121 -2.06 -13.32 -16.33
CA LEU A 121 -0.98 -12.43 -16.74
C LEU A 121 0.02 -13.23 -17.59
N GLU A 122 0.24 -12.79 -18.83
CA GLU A 122 1.19 -13.39 -19.76
C GLU A 122 2.27 -12.39 -20.14
N GLN A 123 3.53 -12.84 -20.21
CA GLN A 123 4.64 -12.04 -20.72
C GLN A 123 4.59 -11.97 -22.25
N LYS A 124 5.04 -10.85 -22.81
CA LYS A 124 5.22 -10.65 -24.25
C LYS A 124 6.69 -10.86 -24.62
N PRO A 125 7.07 -12.02 -25.19
CA PRO A 125 8.45 -12.28 -25.57
C PRO A 125 8.96 -11.25 -26.58
N GLY A 126 10.23 -10.85 -26.48
CA GLY A 126 10.84 -9.84 -27.36
C GLY A 126 10.64 -8.40 -26.90
N THR A 127 9.99 -8.18 -25.75
CA THR A 127 9.81 -6.85 -25.13
C THR A 127 10.72 -6.64 -23.91
N GLU A 128 11.68 -7.55 -23.71
CA GLU A 128 12.61 -7.50 -22.60
C GLU A 128 13.49 -6.26 -22.69
N ARG A 129 13.65 -5.55 -21.58
CA ARG A 129 14.53 -4.39 -21.52
C ARG A 129 15.15 -4.20 -20.14
N ARG A 130 16.32 -3.60 -20.14
CA ARG A 130 17.08 -3.22 -18.96
C ARG A 130 16.93 -1.71 -18.71
N ILE A 131 16.60 -1.32 -17.49
CA ILE A 131 16.58 0.08 -17.06
C ILE A 131 17.56 0.30 -15.89
N PRO A 132 18.22 1.46 -15.78
CA PRO A 132 19.07 1.78 -14.63
C PRO A 132 18.23 1.90 -13.36
N ALA A 133 18.74 1.37 -12.25
CA ALA A 133 18.06 1.40 -10.96
C ALA A 133 19.07 1.26 -9.81
N GLN A 134 19.27 2.31 -9.01
CA GLN A 134 20.11 2.26 -7.79
C GLN A 134 19.28 2.33 -6.50
N LEU A 135 17.97 2.57 -6.61
CA LEU A 135 17.02 2.43 -5.51
C LEU A 135 15.72 1.85 -6.07
N VAL A 136 15.26 0.73 -5.49
CA VAL A 136 13.99 0.12 -5.88
C VAL A 136 13.08 0.03 -4.66
N THR A 137 11.86 0.57 -4.77
CA THR A 137 10.85 0.50 -3.71
C THR A 137 9.71 -0.42 -4.12
N LEU A 138 9.35 -1.37 -3.25
CA LEU A 138 8.24 -2.31 -3.46
C LEU A 138 6.95 -1.75 -2.84
N ALA A 139 6.14 -1.07 -3.64
CA ALA A 139 4.87 -0.44 -3.25
C ALA A 139 3.66 -1.27 -3.73
N MET A 140 3.70 -2.59 -3.48
CA MET A 140 2.74 -3.57 -4.01
C MET A 140 1.55 -3.85 -3.08
N GLY A 141 1.39 -3.05 -2.02
CA GLY A 141 0.40 -3.26 -0.97
C GLY A 141 0.87 -4.19 0.15
N PHE A 142 -0.04 -4.49 1.06
CA PHE A 142 0.20 -5.26 2.29
C PHE A 142 -0.71 -6.48 2.35
N THR A 143 -0.18 -7.57 2.91
CA THR A 143 -0.87 -8.87 3.01
C THR A 143 -1.45 -9.16 4.40
N GLY A 144 -1.24 -8.28 5.39
CA GLY A 144 -1.75 -8.47 6.74
C GLY A 144 -1.02 -7.62 7.78
N THR A 145 -1.28 -7.90 9.05
CA THR A 145 -0.60 -7.25 10.18
C THR A 145 0.84 -7.75 10.29
N ASP A 146 1.77 -6.83 10.54
CA ASP A 146 3.17 -7.17 10.79
C ASP A 146 3.31 -7.98 12.09
N GLN A 147 3.81 -9.19 11.96
CA GLN A 147 4.07 -10.11 13.07
C GLN A 147 5.50 -10.01 13.60
N SER A 148 6.42 -9.39 12.84
CA SER A 148 7.84 -9.35 13.17
C SER A 148 8.16 -8.49 14.39
N ASN A 149 7.31 -7.50 14.69
CA ASN A 149 7.42 -6.66 15.88
C ASN A 149 7.04 -7.38 17.20
N GLY A 150 6.54 -8.62 17.12
CA GLY A 150 6.20 -9.45 18.28
C GLY A 150 4.86 -9.14 18.97
N LEU A 151 4.15 -8.06 18.60
CA LEU A 151 2.92 -7.65 19.29
C LEU A 151 1.81 -8.71 19.18
N VAL A 152 1.62 -9.29 17.98
CA VAL A 152 0.62 -10.36 17.77
C VAL A 152 0.86 -11.53 18.71
N GLN A 153 2.12 -11.98 18.81
CA GLN A 153 2.50 -13.09 19.67
C GLN A 153 2.40 -12.74 21.16
N GLN A 154 2.88 -11.56 21.56
CA GLN A 154 2.90 -11.13 22.96
C GLN A 154 1.50 -10.99 23.55
N PHE A 155 0.55 -10.50 22.76
CA PHE A 155 -0.84 -10.42 23.19
C PHE A 155 -1.60 -11.75 23.02
N GLY A 156 -1.07 -12.71 22.26
CA GLY A 156 -1.77 -13.97 21.96
C GLY A 156 -2.95 -13.78 21.01
N LEU A 157 -2.82 -12.84 20.06
CA LEU A 157 -3.88 -12.50 19.12
C LEU A 157 -4.02 -13.55 18.01
N GLU A 158 -5.25 -13.95 17.74
CA GLU A 158 -5.59 -14.75 16.56
C GLU A 158 -5.66 -13.88 15.31
N LEU A 159 -5.25 -14.45 14.17
CA LEU A 159 -5.34 -13.80 12.87
C LEU A 159 -6.40 -14.50 12.00
N ASP A 160 -7.07 -13.73 11.15
CA ASP A 160 -7.96 -14.26 10.12
C ASP A 160 -7.18 -14.87 8.95
N GLN A 161 -7.90 -15.48 8.00
CA GLN A 161 -7.31 -16.11 6.81
C GLN A 161 -6.53 -15.13 5.91
N ARG A 162 -6.70 -13.83 6.11
CA ARG A 162 -6.03 -12.76 5.38
C ARG A 162 -4.91 -12.11 6.22
N GLY A 163 -4.52 -12.70 7.34
CA GLY A 163 -3.45 -12.20 8.20
C GLY A 163 -3.77 -10.92 8.97
N ASN A 164 -5.05 -10.54 9.06
CA ASN A 164 -5.48 -9.42 9.91
C ASN A 164 -5.81 -9.94 11.31
N VAL A 165 -5.72 -9.09 12.33
CA VAL A 165 -6.16 -9.45 13.68
C VAL A 165 -7.66 -9.76 13.65
N ALA A 166 -8.00 -10.99 14.05
CA ALA A 166 -9.36 -11.47 14.06
C ALA A 166 -10.19 -10.70 15.10
N ARG A 167 -11.46 -10.45 14.77
CA ARG A 167 -12.38 -9.71 15.64
C ARG A 167 -13.83 -10.13 15.46
N ASP A 168 -14.61 -9.99 16.52
CA ASP A 168 -16.04 -10.24 16.54
C ASP A 168 -16.88 -9.03 16.10
N GLU A 169 -18.21 -9.12 16.19
CA GLU A 169 -19.15 -8.04 15.83
C GLU A 169 -19.00 -6.76 16.67
N SER A 170 -18.36 -6.86 17.84
CA SER A 170 -18.07 -5.75 18.73
C SER A 170 -16.66 -5.17 18.58
N TYR A 171 -15.90 -5.64 17.57
CA TYR A 171 -14.49 -5.32 17.34
C TYR A 171 -13.53 -5.90 18.40
N ALA A 172 -14.02 -6.75 19.30
CA ALA A 172 -13.21 -7.44 20.29
C ALA A 172 -12.41 -8.56 19.62
N THR A 173 -11.18 -8.78 20.07
CA THR A 173 -10.35 -9.91 19.61
C THR A 173 -10.65 -11.17 20.45
N ASN A 174 -9.87 -12.22 20.27
CA ASN A 174 -9.93 -13.41 21.13
C ASN A 174 -9.42 -13.15 22.57
N VAL A 175 -8.77 -12.01 22.82
CA VAL A 175 -8.16 -11.65 24.10
C VAL A 175 -9.07 -10.67 24.83
N ASP A 176 -9.45 -11.01 26.06
CA ASP A 176 -10.37 -10.19 26.85
C ASP A 176 -9.85 -8.76 27.05
N GLY A 177 -10.73 -7.78 26.84
CA GLY A 177 -10.39 -6.37 26.91
C GLY A 177 -9.53 -5.82 25.75
N VAL A 178 -9.20 -6.62 24.73
CA VAL A 178 -8.44 -6.18 23.55
C VAL A 178 -9.36 -6.03 22.33
N PHE A 179 -9.22 -4.92 21.62
CA PHE A 179 -10.05 -4.55 20.47
C PHE A 179 -9.16 -4.12 19.30
N VAL A 180 -9.66 -4.27 18.07
CA VAL A 180 -8.92 -3.87 16.86
C VAL A 180 -9.80 -3.18 15.83
N ALA A 181 -9.30 -2.07 15.28
CA ALA A 181 -9.96 -1.27 14.25
C ALA A 181 -8.96 -0.86 13.16
N GLY A 182 -9.49 -0.43 12.02
CA GLY A 182 -8.67 0.02 10.88
C GLY A 182 -7.92 -1.13 10.23
N ASP A 183 -6.82 -0.80 9.55
CA ASP A 183 -6.12 -1.73 8.67
C ASP A 183 -5.63 -3.00 9.38
N ALA A 184 -5.32 -2.94 10.68
CA ALA A 184 -4.90 -4.12 11.45
C ALA A 184 -5.99 -5.20 11.56
N GLY A 185 -7.28 -4.82 11.57
CA GLY A 185 -8.41 -5.77 11.62
C GLY A 185 -9.20 -5.88 10.31
N ARG A 186 -9.03 -4.93 9.39
CA ARG A 186 -9.77 -4.86 8.11
C ARG A 186 -8.92 -5.29 6.90
N GLY A 187 -7.61 -5.08 6.99
CA GLY A 187 -6.70 -4.95 5.86
C GLY A 187 -6.70 -3.54 5.28
N GLN A 188 -5.72 -3.26 4.41
CA GLN A 188 -5.48 -1.93 3.81
C GLN A 188 -6.75 -1.27 3.26
N SER A 189 -7.04 -0.05 3.70
CA SER A 189 -8.23 0.70 3.27
C SER A 189 -8.03 2.21 3.33
N LEU A 190 -9.10 2.95 3.07
CA LEU A 190 -9.09 4.41 3.16
C LEU A 190 -9.14 4.86 4.63
N ILE A 191 -8.54 6.03 4.91
CA ILE A 191 -8.55 6.63 6.25
C ILE A 191 -9.96 6.78 6.85
N VAL A 192 -10.97 7.06 6.01
CA VAL A 192 -12.36 7.18 6.48
C VAL A 192 -12.91 5.88 7.07
N TRP A 193 -12.48 4.72 6.55
CA TRP A 193 -12.83 3.42 7.14
C TRP A 193 -12.17 3.24 8.50
N ALA A 194 -10.89 3.58 8.63
CA ALA A 194 -10.19 3.50 9.91
C ALA A 194 -10.85 4.40 10.98
N ILE A 195 -11.23 5.62 10.62
CA ILE A 195 -11.96 6.54 11.52
C ILE A 195 -13.32 5.96 11.91
N ALA A 196 -14.09 5.46 10.94
CA ALA A 196 -15.41 4.89 11.20
C ALA A 196 -15.33 3.62 12.08
N GLU A 197 -14.38 2.74 11.81
CA GLU A 197 -14.16 1.53 12.62
C GLU A 197 -13.67 1.89 14.03
N GLY A 198 -12.80 2.88 14.17
CA GLY A 198 -12.37 3.37 15.49
C GLY A 198 -13.54 3.85 16.34
N ARG A 199 -14.52 4.54 15.74
CA ARG A 199 -15.75 4.96 16.43
C ARG A 199 -16.62 3.77 16.83
N SER A 200 -16.79 2.79 15.94
CA SER A 200 -17.54 1.56 16.27
C SER A 200 -16.85 0.71 17.33
N ALA A 201 -15.52 0.60 17.29
CA ALA A 201 -14.73 -0.11 18.30
C ALA A 201 -14.78 0.59 19.66
N ALA A 202 -14.75 1.92 19.70
CA ALA A 202 -14.92 2.69 20.94
C ALA A 202 -16.26 2.38 21.62
N ARG A 203 -17.35 2.18 20.86
CA ARG A 203 -18.62 1.69 21.41
C ARG A 203 -18.51 0.28 21.98
N GLY A 204 -17.76 -0.61 21.32
CA GLY A 204 -17.46 -1.95 21.82
C GLY A 204 -16.74 -1.92 23.17
N VAL A 205 -15.70 -1.10 23.28
CA VAL A 205 -14.94 -0.86 24.51
C VAL A 205 -15.82 -0.28 25.62
N ASP A 206 -16.62 0.75 25.33
CA ASP A 206 -17.52 1.38 26.30
C ASP A 206 -18.56 0.40 26.85
N ARG A 207 -19.14 -0.44 25.98
CA ARG A 207 -20.06 -1.50 26.40
C ARG A 207 -19.36 -2.56 27.25
N PHE A 208 -18.12 -2.92 26.92
CA PHE A 208 -17.34 -3.89 27.70
C PHE A 208 -17.08 -3.38 29.12
N LEU A 209 -16.74 -2.09 29.26
CA LEU A 209 -16.40 -1.49 30.56
C LEU A 209 -17.64 -1.16 31.42
N THR A 210 -18.76 -0.77 30.80
CA THR A 210 -19.92 -0.21 31.53
C THR A 210 -21.20 -1.05 31.40
N GLY A 211 -21.20 -2.08 30.56
CA GLY A 211 -22.34 -2.95 30.27
C GLY A 211 -23.31 -2.42 29.20
N THR A 212 -23.34 -1.10 28.94
CA THR A 212 -24.17 -0.49 27.89
C THR A 212 -23.39 0.59 27.16
N SER A 213 -23.89 1.14 26.05
CA SER A 213 -23.24 2.27 25.40
C SER A 213 -24.22 3.11 24.59
N ALA A 214 -24.11 4.43 24.71
CA ALA A 214 -24.80 5.40 23.87
C ALA A 214 -23.93 5.89 22.69
N LEU A 215 -22.68 5.40 22.57
CA LEU A 215 -21.77 5.78 21.50
C LEU A 215 -22.27 5.24 20.14
N PRO A 216 -22.00 5.95 19.04
CA PRO A 216 -22.41 5.51 17.70
C PRO A 216 -21.58 4.33 17.21
N ALA A 217 -22.21 3.42 16.46
CA ALA A 217 -21.54 2.39 15.65
C ALA A 217 -21.87 2.63 14.17
N PRO A 218 -21.12 3.50 13.46
CA PRO A 218 -21.42 3.88 12.09
C PRO A 218 -21.33 2.71 11.10
N ILE A 219 -20.52 1.70 11.39
CA ILE A 219 -20.30 0.53 10.55
C ILE A 219 -20.06 -0.73 11.39
N ARG A 220 -20.29 -1.89 10.78
CA ARG A 220 -19.96 -3.22 11.30
C ARG A 220 -18.57 -3.66 10.82
N PRO A 221 -17.89 -4.58 11.54
CA PRO A 221 -16.59 -5.14 11.14
C PRO A 221 -16.59 -5.78 9.75
N THR A 222 -17.75 -6.27 9.30
CA THR A 222 -17.97 -6.96 8.02
C THR A 222 -18.39 -6.04 6.88
N ASP A 223 -18.68 -4.76 7.13
CA ASP A 223 -19.09 -3.84 6.07
C ASP A 223 -17.93 -3.59 5.10
N ARG A 224 -18.21 -3.60 3.80
CA ARG A 224 -17.24 -3.44 2.70
C ARG A 224 -17.74 -2.38 1.71
N SER A 225 -16.81 -1.81 0.94
CA SER A 225 -17.15 -0.95 -0.19
C SER A 225 -18.02 -1.73 -1.18
N LEU A 226 -18.94 -1.04 -1.86
CA LEU A 226 -19.69 -1.62 -2.96
C LEU A 226 -18.71 -1.98 -4.09
N LEU A 227 -18.65 -3.25 -4.44
CA LEU A 227 -17.83 -3.79 -5.52
C LEU A 227 -18.69 -3.95 -6.77
N VAL A 228 -18.06 -3.87 -7.95
CA VAL A 228 -18.63 -4.34 -9.22
C VAL A 228 -17.74 -5.42 -9.80
#